data_AF-D9WWC8-F1
#
_entry.id   AF-D9WWC8-F1
#
_cell.length_a   1.000
_cell.length_b   1.000
_cell.length_c   1.000
_cell.angle_alpha   90.00
_cell.angle_beta   90.00
_cell.angle_gamma   90.00
#
_symmetry.space_group_name_H-M   'P 1'
#
loop_
_entity.id
_entity.type
_entity.pdbx_description
1 polymer ?
#
loop_
_entity_poly.entity_id
_entity_poly.type
_entity_poly.pdbx_seq_one_letter_code
_entity_poly.pdbx_strand_id
1 'polypeptide(L)'
;MNIRSLTRGDGVVIGAAVLLFIASFLDFYSADCDGPYCPDMPNGWDTDFLLVVLPSVFLIGLIGAGLVIAGRFQPESRKVGGLTLDQWGSGFVVVAAWDSLWSLMVAPDKVSPGVGAILGLVATLAMAAAVIATPRVPALKAPLMPAAAPAAPSPYGAQSPYGAQAPQPG
;
A
#
# COMPACT_ATOMS: atom_id res chain seq x y z
N MET A 1 17.89 2.96 2.84
CA MET A 1 16.43 3.21 2.97
C MET A 1 16.18 3.77 4.36
N ASN A 2 15.47 4.90 4.48
CA ASN A 2 15.15 5.50 5.77
C ASN A 2 13.65 5.29 6.04
N ILE A 3 13.30 4.36 6.93
CA ILE A 3 11.90 4.01 7.26
C ILE A 3 11.07 5.21 7.76
N ARG A 4 11.73 6.31 8.13
CA ARG A 4 11.09 7.56 8.56
C ARG A 4 10.44 8.34 7.42
N SER A 5 10.69 7.99 6.17
CA SER A 5 9.98 8.59 5.03
C SER A 5 8.54 8.06 4.88
N LEU A 6 8.18 6.98 5.59
CA LEU A 6 6.84 6.43 5.57
C LEU A 6 5.89 7.24 6.45
N THR A 7 4.70 7.47 5.91
CA THR A 7 3.60 8.17 6.57
C THR A 7 2.56 7.19 7.12
N ARG A 8 1.64 7.67 7.97
CA ARG A 8 0.50 6.84 8.43
C ARG A 8 -0.36 6.34 7.28
N GLY A 9 -0.51 7.15 6.24
CA GLY A 9 -1.16 6.75 4.99
C GLY A 9 -0.47 5.57 4.30
N ASP A 10 0.87 5.59 4.24
CA ASP A 10 1.66 4.47 3.69
C ASP A 10 1.48 3.19 4.55
N GLY A 11 1.30 3.34 5.87
CA GLY A 11 0.95 2.24 6.76
C GLY A 11 -0.37 1.55 6.39
N VAL A 12 -1.40 2.32 6.00
CA VAL A 12 -2.67 1.76 5.50
C VAL A 12 -2.46 1.02 4.19
N VAL A 13 -1.68 1.59 3.26
CA VAL A 13 -1.36 0.93 1.97
C VAL A 13 -0.65 -0.40 2.21
N ILE A 14 0.34 -0.44 3.10
CA ILE A 14 1.08 -1.67 3.43
C ILE A 14 0.14 -2.70 4.08
N GLY A 15 -0.65 -2.31 5.09
CA GLY A 15 -1.57 -3.21 5.77
C GLY A 15 -2.61 -3.81 4.81
N ALA A 16 -3.18 -2.97 3.94
CA ALA A 16 -4.13 -3.43 2.94
C ALA A 16 -3.48 -4.26 1.83
N ALA A 17 -2.23 -4.00 1.46
CA ALA A 17 -1.48 -4.86 0.54
C ALA A 17 -1.25 -6.27 1.13
N VAL A 18 -0.93 -6.36 2.42
CA VAL A 18 -0.82 -7.65 3.12
C VAL A 18 -2.18 -8.36 3.14
N LEU A 19 -3.27 -7.63 3.40
CA LEU A 19 -4.62 -8.20 3.33
C LEU A 19 -4.96 -8.71 1.93
N LEU A 20 -4.63 -7.96 0.87
CA LEU A 20 -4.83 -8.37 -0.51
C LEU A 20 -4.03 -9.63 -0.85
N PHE A 21 -2.79 -9.73 -0.35
CA PHE A 21 -1.97 -10.92 -0.52
C PHE A 21 -2.58 -12.14 0.17
N ILE A 22 -3.06 -11.99 1.41
CA ILE A 22 -3.77 -13.08 2.11
C ILE A 22 -5.05 -13.46 1.35
N ALA A 23 -5.84 -12.48 0.92
CA ALA A 23 -7.06 -12.66 0.14
C ALA A 23 -6.83 -13.46 -1.16
N SER A 24 -5.65 -13.35 -1.76
CA SER A 24 -5.32 -14.10 -2.99
C SER A 24 -5.30 -15.61 -2.80
N PHE A 25 -5.06 -16.11 -1.59
CA PHE A 25 -5.03 -17.55 -1.27
C PHE A 25 -6.37 -18.09 -0.77
N LEU A 26 -7.36 -17.22 -0.55
CA LEU A 26 -8.69 -17.59 -0.12
C LEU A 26 -9.60 -17.82 -1.34
N ASP A 27 -10.64 -18.62 -1.15
CA ASP A 27 -11.63 -18.91 -2.18
C ASP A 27 -12.25 -17.61 -2.72
N PHE A 28 -12.12 -17.42 -4.02
CA PHE A 28 -12.64 -16.25 -4.72
C PHE A 28 -14.13 -16.39 -5.00
N TYR A 29 -14.58 -17.62 -5.27
CA TYR A 29 -15.99 -17.97 -5.35
C TYR A 29 -16.39 -18.89 -4.21
N SER A 30 -17.68 -18.91 -3.89
CA SER A 30 -18.27 -19.87 -2.98
C SER A 30 -19.51 -20.50 -3.62
N ALA A 31 -19.79 -21.75 -3.28
CA ALA A 31 -21.05 -22.40 -3.59
C ALA A 31 -21.64 -23.00 -2.32
N ASP A 32 -22.97 -23.05 -2.23
CA ASP A 32 -23.68 -23.74 -1.17
C ASP A 32 -23.57 -25.26 -1.40
N CYS A 33 -22.41 -25.81 -1.07
CA CYS A 33 -22.09 -27.23 -1.16
C CYS A 33 -21.24 -27.62 0.05
N ASP A 34 -21.74 -28.53 0.87
CA ASP A 34 -21.00 -29.12 1.99
C ASP A 34 -20.90 -30.65 1.82
N GLY A 35 -19.68 -31.18 1.93
CA GLY A 35 -19.43 -32.63 1.95
C GLY A 35 -18.27 -33.11 1.06
N PRO A 36 -17.91 -34.39 1.14
CA PRO A 36 -16.72 -34.97 0.47
C PRO A 36 -16.82 -35.04 -1.05
N TYR A 37 -17.96 -34.67 -1.63
CA TYR A 37 -18.19 -34.62 -3.07
C TYR A 37 -18.21 -33.18 -3.61
N CYS A 38 -18.01 -32.17 -2.75
CA CYS A 38 -17.96 -30.79 -3.18
C CYS A 38 -16.58 -30.48 -3.79
N PRO A 39 -16.53 -29.83 -4.96
CA PRO A 39 -15.27 -29.42 -5.55
C PRO A 39 -14.64 -28.30 -4.71
N ASP A 40 -13.31 -28.30 -4.64
CA ASP A 40 -12.56 -27.18 -4.08
C ASP A 40 -12.85 -25.91 -4.89
N MET A 41 -13.11 -24.80 -4.19
CA MET A 41 -13.40 -23.52 -4.83
C MET A 41 -12.09 -22.85 -5.28
N PRO A 42 -12.09 -22.16 -6.43
CA PRO A 42 -10.89 -21.53 -6.93
C PRO A 42 -10.51 -20.30 -6.10
N ASN A 43 -9.24 -20.17 -5.76
CA ASN A 43 -8.64 -18.97 -5.19
C ASN A 43 -8.01 -18.10 -6.28
N GLY A 44 -7.49 -16.93 -5.89
CA GLY A 44 -6.92 -15.94 -6.81
C GLY A 44 -5.79 -16.45 -7.70
N TRP A 45 -5.12 -17.56 -7.37
CA TRP A 45 -4.04 -18.16 -8.15
C TRP A 45 -4.50 -19.20 -9.18
N ASP A 46 -5.77 -19.60 -9.16
CA ASP A 46 -6.33 -20.58 -10.08
C ASP A 46 -6.68 -19.93 -11.42
N THR A 47 -5.65 -19.65 -12.23
CA THR A 47 -5.76 -18.92 -13.50
C THR A 47 -6.60 -19.63 -14.56
N ASP A 48 -6.74 -20.95 -14.47
CA ASP A 48 -7.58 -21.73 -15.39
C ASP A 48 -9.08 -21.39 -15.22
N PHE A 49 -9.49 -21.05 -14.01
CA PHE A 49 -10.87 -20.68 -13.68
C PHE A 49 -11.08 -19.17 -13.63
N LEU A 50 -10.14 -18.44 -13.03
CA LEU A 50 -10.28 -17.00 -12.80
C LEU A 50 -9.61 -16.13 -13.86
N LEU A 51 -8.96 -16.74 -14.86
CA LEU A 51 -8.37 -16.07 -16.02
C LEU A 51 -7.48 -14.88 -15.63
N VAL A 52 -8.03 -13.66 -15.73
CA VAL A 52 -7.31 -12.40 -15.56
C VAL A 52 -7.40 -11.84 -14.14
N VAL A 53 -8.17 -12.43 -13.22
CA VAL A 53 -8.32 -11.91 -11.85
C VAL A 53 -6.98 -11.82 -11.11
N LEU A 54 -6.11 -12.83 -11.26
CA LEU A 54 -4.77 -12.81 -10.69
C LEU A 54 -3.98 -11.56 -11.13
N PRO A 55 -3.75 -11.34 -12.44
CA PRO A 55 -3.01 -10.16 -12.89
C PRO A 55 -3.76 -8.83 -12.68
N SER A 56 -5.09 -8.80 -12.83
CA SER A 56 -5.88 -7.56 -12.87
C SER A 56 -6.32 -7.06 -11.50
N VAL A 57 -6.40 -7.92 -10.48
CA VAL A 57 -6.77 -7.50 -9.12
C VAL A 57 -5.58 -7.62 -8.19
N PHE A 58 -5.09 -8.84 -8.02
CA PHE A 58 -4.10 -9.13 -6.98
C PHE A 58 -2.73 -8.60 -7.35
N LEU A 59 -2.18 -8.95 -8.52
CA LEU A 59 -0.83 -8.54 -8.89
C LEU A 59 -0.73 -7.05 -9.17
N ILE A 60 -1.65 -6.45 -9.92
CA ILE A 60 -1.60 -5.01 -10.17
C ILE A 60 -1.79 -4.19 -8.87
N GLY A 61 -2.62 -4.67 -7.94
CA GLY A 61 -2.76 -4.07 -6.61
C GLY A 61 -1.48 -4.15 -5.78
N LEU A 62 -0.86 -5.33 -5.71
CA LEU A 62 0.40 -5.54 -4.97
C LEU A 62 1.58 -4.79 -5.59
N ILE A 63 1.71 -4.80 -6.91
CA ILE A 63 2.72 -4.02 -7.64
C ILE A 63 2.47 -2.53 -7.42
N GLY A 64 1.22 -2.09 -7.50
CA GLY A 64 0.85 -0.70 -7.26
C GLY A 64 1.26 -0.22 -5.86
N ALA A 65 0.94 -1.00 -4.82
CA ALA A 65 1.39 -0.74 -3.46
C ALA A 65 2.92 -0.71 -3.36
N GLY A 66 3.61 -1.67 -3.97
CA GLY A 66 5.07 -1.70 -4.03
C GLY A 66 5.67 -0.46 -4.67
N LEU A 67 5.08 0.05 -5.76
CA LEU A 67 5.51 1.26 -6.45
C LEU A 67 5.28 2.53 -5.62
N VAL A 68 4.14 2.64 -4.95
CA VAL A 68 3.84 3.74 -4.00
C VAL A 68 4.92 3.80 -2.93
N ILE A 69 5.20 2.67 -2.27
CA ILE A 69 6.18 2.59 -1.18
C ILE A 69 7.60 2.79 -1.70
N ALA A 70 7.97 2.18 -2.83
CA ALA A 70 9.27 2.39 -3.46
C ALA A 70 9.50 3.86 -3.85
N GLY A 71 8.44 4.56 -4.27
CA GLY A 71 8.45 6.00 -4.55
C GLY A 71 8.87 6.84 -3.37
N ARG A 72 8.54 6.44 -2.12
CA ARG A 72 8.94 7.14 -0.88
C ARG A 72 10.44 7.10 -0.61
N PHE A 73 11.19 6.25 -1.32
CA PHE A 73 12.64 6.11 -1.18
C PHE A 73 13.42 6.67 -2.37
N GLN A 74 12.75 7.18 -3.41
CA GLN A 74 13.39 7.78 -4.58
C GLN A 74 13.39 9.32 -4.48
N PRO A 75 14.36 10.00 -5.12
CA PRO A 75 14.29 11.44 -5.32
C PRO A 75 13.05 11.83 -6.13
N GLU A 76 12.36 12.92 -5.78
CA GLU A 76 11.17 13.39 -6.51
C GLU A 76 11.42 13.69 -8.00
N SER A 77 12.68 13.95 -8.38
CA SER A 77 13.09 14.18 -9.76
C SER A 77 13.08 12.90 -10.61
N ARG A 78 13.08 11.71 -10.01
CA ARG A 78 13.14 10.45 -10.74
C ARG A 78 11.77 10.07 -11.28
N LYS A 79 11.65 10.10 -12.61
CA LYS A 79 10.42 9.80 -13.35
C LYS A 79 10.66 8.65 -14.33
N VAL A 80 9.63 7.83 -14.54
CA VAL A 80 9.59 6.74 -15.53
C VAL A 80 8.42 7.03 -16.46
N GLY A 81 8.70 7.27 -17.75
CA GLY A 81 7.66 7.66 -18.71
C GLY A 81 6.96 8.98 -18.36
N GLY A 82 7.64 9.90 -17.67
CA GLY A 82 7.09 11.21 -17.27
C GLY A 82 6.34 11.24 -15.93
N LEU A 83 6.07 10.09 -15.33
CA LEU A 83 5.39 9.95 -14.04
C LEU A 83 6.37 9.47 -12.95
N THR A 84 6.14 9.86 -11.70
CA THR A 84 6.87 9.29 -10.55
C THR A 84 6.35 7.87 -10.26
N LEU A 85 7.12 7.08 -9.50
CA LEU A 85 6.68 5.73 -9.10
C LEU A 85 5.38 5.77 -8.27
N ASP A 86 5.22 6.80 -7.42
CA ASP A 86 4.01 7.00 -6.62
C ASP A 86 2.77 7.24 -7.49
N GLN A 87 2.93 7.96 -8.61
CA GLN A 87 1.84 8.20 -9.56
C GLN A 87 1.44 6.93 -10.32
N TRP A 88 2.42 6.17 -10.81
CA TRP A 88 2.16 4.86 -11.42
C TRP A 88 1.47 3.90 -10.45
N GLY A 89 2.02 3.79 -9.24
CA GLY A 89 1.47 2.92 -8.21
C GLY A 89 0.06 3.31 -7.79
N SER A 90 -0.22 4.61 -7.63
CA SER A 90 -1.56 5.11 -7.33
C SER A 90 -2.56 4.74 -8.42
N GLY A 91 -2.18 4.86 -9.70
CA GLY A 91 -3.03 4.43 -10.82
C GLY A 91 -3.33 2.93 -10.78
N PHE A 92 -2.30 2.11 -10.54
CA PHE A 92 -2.44 0.65 -10.47
C PHE A 92 -3.34 0.19 -9.33
N VAL A 93 -3.22 0.79 -8.15
CA VAL A 93 -4.10 0.50 -7.01
C VAL A 93 -5.56 0.87 -7.32
N VAL A 94 -5.80 2.00 -7.98
CA VAL A 94 -7.16 2.41 -8.36
C VAL A 94 -7.75 1.48 -9.41
N VAL A 95 -6.94 1.04 -10.39
CA VAL A 95 -7.37 0.05 -11.38
C VAL A 95 -7.64 -1.30 -10.71
N ALA A 96 -6.81 -1.75 -9.78
CA ALA A 96 -7.06 -2.97 -9.01
C ALA A 96 -8.41 -2.93 -8.28
N ALA A 97 -8.74 -1.77 -7.69
CA ALA A 97 -10.03 -1.56 -7.02
C ALA A 97 -11.19 -1.62 -8.01
N TRP A 98 -11.05 -0.97 -9.17
CA TRP A 98 -12.03 -1.03 -10.25
C TRP A 98 -12.25 -2.46 -10.75
N ASP A 99 -11.18 -3.20 -11.01
CA ASP A 99 -11.25 -4.58 -11.50
C ASP A 99 -11.87 -5.49 -10.45
N SER A 100 -11.51 -5.33 -9.17
CA SER A 100 -12.11 -6.11 -8.07
C SER A 100 -13.61 -5.87 -7.91
N LEU A 101 -14.08 -4.65 -8.18
CA LEU A 101 -15.50 -4.32 -8.17
C LEU A 101 -16.22 -5.03 -9.32
N TRP A 102 -15.66 -4.98 -10.52
CA TRP A 102 -16.25 -5.67 -11.67
C TRP A 102 -16.26 -7.19 -11.51
N SER A 103 -15.20 -7.78 -10.96
CA SER A 103 -15.15 -9.23 -10.70
C SER A 103 -16.31 -9.73 -9.84
N LEU A 104 -16.84 -8.89 -8.94
CA LEU A 104 -18.02 -9.22 -8.14
C LEU A 104 -19.33 -9.04 -8.91
N MET A 105 -19.40 -8.07 -9.82
CA MET A 105 -20.61 -7.79 -10.62
C MET A 105 -20.82 -8.79 -11.75
N VAL A 106 -19.74 -9.37 -12.28
CA VAL A 106 -19.77 -10.34 -13.39
C VAL A 106 -19.61 -11.79 -12.92
N ALA A 107 -19.85 -12.04 -11.63
CA ALA A 107 -19.80 -13.38 -11.07
C ALA A 107 -20.73 -14.32 -11.86
N PRO A 108 -20.25 -15.53 -12.25
CA PRO A 108 -21.05 -16.49 -13.01
C PRO A 108 -22.33 -16.90 -12.27
N ASP A 109 -23.36 -17.26 -13.05
CA ASP A 109 -24.60 -17.79 -12.48
C ASP A 109 -24.33 -19.02 -11.61
N LYS A 110 -24.96 -19.08 -10.42
CA LYS A 110 -24.89 -20.17 -9.42
C LYS A 110 -23.65 -20.19 -8.51
N VAL A 111 -22.75 -19.21 -8.62
CA VAL A 111 -21.69 -19.01 -7.62
C VAL A 111 -21.84 -17.65 -6.94
N SER A 112 -21.48 -17.60 -5.67
CA SER A 112 -21.46 -16.37 -4.89
C SER A 112 -20.03 -15.87 -4.72
N PRO A 113 -19.81 -14.57 -4.45
CA PRO A 113 -18.51 -14.08 -4.03
C PRO A 113 -18.00 -14.80 -2.78
N GLY A 114 -16.82 -15.41 -2.89
CA GLY A 114 -16.13 -16.02 -1.77
C GLY A 114 -15.47 -14.97 -0.87
N VAL A 115 -14.96 -15.44 0.26
CA VAL A 115 -14.27 -14.57 1.24
C VAL A 115 -13.06 -13.89 0.63
N GLY A 116 -12.32 -14.56 -0.25
CA GLY A 116 -11.18 -13.99 -0.97
C GLY A 116 -11.57 -12.81 -1.86
N ALA A 117 -12.71 -12.88 -2.55
CA ALA A 117 -13.19 -11.77 -3.38
C ALA A 117 -13.63 -10.56 -2.53
N ILE A 118 -14.34 -10.77 -1.43
CA ILE A 118 -14.78 -9.69 -0.53
C ILE A 118 -13.58 -9.02 0.15
N LEU A 119 -12.64 -9.79 0.70
CA LEU A 119 -11.43 -9.24 1.31
C LEU A 119 -10.53 -8.56 0.27
N GLY A 120 -10.46 -9.11 -0.95
CA GLY A 120 -9.78 -8.48 -2.08
C GLY A 120 -10.34 -7.09 -2.38
N LEU A 121 -11.67 -6.96 -2.50
CA LEU A 121 -12.34 -5.66 -2.70
C LEU A 121 -12.05 -4.68 -1.56
N VAL A 122 -12.20 -5.13 -0.31
CA VAL A 122 -11.96 -4.26 0.86
C VAL A 122 -10.51 -3.77 0.87
N ALA A 123 -9.55 -4.66 0.58
CA ALA A 123 -8.15 -4.33 0.53
C ALA A 123 -7.82 -3.32 -0.57
N THR A 124 -8.29 -3.54 -1.81
CA THR A 124 -8.04 -2.63 -2.93
C THR A 124 -8.71 -1.27 -2.71
N LEU A 125 -9.93 -1.23 -2.18
CA LEU A 125 -10.61 0.02 -1.82
C LEU A 125 -9.88 0.77 -0.71
N ALA A 126 -9.42 0.08 0.33
CA ALA A 126 -8.66 0.69 1.41
C ALA A 126 -7.34 1.29 0.90
N MET A 127 -6.61 0.57 0.03
CA MET A 127 -5.41 1.10 -0.61
C MET A 127 -5.73 2.31 -1.50
N ALA A 128 -6.76 2.23 -2.35
CA ALA A 128 -7.18 3.32 -3.23
C ALA A 128 -7.56 4.58 -2.44
N ALA A 129 -8.34 4.40 -1.37
CA ALA A 129 -8.70 5.48 -0.46
C ALA A 129 -7.46 6.08 0.22
N ALA A 130 -6.51 5.25 0.67
CA ALA A 130 -5.29 5.71 1.30
C ALA A 130 -4.41 6.53 0.35
N VAL A 131 -4.15 6.07 -0.88
CA VAL A 131 -3.31 6.81 -1.84
C VAL A 131 -3.95 8.14 -2.25
N ILE A 132 -5.28 8.21 -2.32
CA ILE A 132 -6.02 9.44 -2.62
C ILE A 132 -6.06 10.38 -1.40
N ALA A 133 -6.33 9.87 -0.20
CA ALA A 133 -6.54 10.69 0.99
C ALA A 133 -5.23 11.21 1.60
N THR A 134 -4.15 10.43 1.55
CA THR A 134 -2.85 10.78 2.17
C THR A 134 -2.33 12.17 1.79
N PRO A 135 -2.28 12.59 0.51
CA PRO A 135 -1.81 13.93 0.15
C PRO A 135 -2.78 15.05 0.57
N ARG A 136 -4.01 14.73 1.00
CA ARG A 136 -5.06 15.71 1.34
C ARG A 136 -5.30 15.82 2.85
N VAL A 137 -5.07 14.76 3.61
CA VAL A 137 -5.40 14.68 5.03
C VAL A 137 -4.13 14.82 5.88
N PRO A 138 -3.95 15.93 6.64
CA PRO A 138 -2.74 16.15 7.44
C PRO A 138 -2.43 15.02 8.43
N ALA A 139 -3.48 14.42 9.01
CA ALA A 139 -3.31 13.29 9.93
C ALA A 139 -2.68 12.05 9.27
N LEU A 140 -2.90 11.84 7.97
CA LEU A 140 -2.32 10.71 7.23
C LEU A 140 -0.89 10.99 6.79
N LYS A 141 -0.51 12.26 6.59
CA LYS A 141 0.87 12.67 6.27
C LYS A 141 1.83 12.55 7.45
N ALA A 142 1.31 12.43 8.67
CA ALA A 142 2.15 12.29 9.85
C ALA A 142 3.09 11.07 9.69
N PRO A 143 4.35 11.15 10.17
CA PRO A 143 5.28 10.03 10.11
C PRO A 143 4.67 8.77 10.74
N LEU A 144 4.88 7.63 10.11
CA LEU A 144 4.41 6.33 10.60
C LEU A 144 5.07 5.96 11.93
N MET A 145 6.36 6.29 12.06
CA MET A 145 7.13 6.10 13.29
C MET A 145 7.38 7.47 13.95
N PRO A 146 7.18 7.59 15.28
CA PRO A 146 7.51 8.82 16.00
C PRO A 146 9.00 9.13 15.85
N ALA A 147 9.33 10.42 15.82
CA ALA A 147 10.72 10.86 15.84
C ALA A 147 11.40 10.27 17.09
N ALA A 148 12.67 9.86 16.96
CA ALA A 148 13.47 9.50 18.12
C ALA A 148 13.36 10.64 19.14
N ALA A 149 13.03 10.29 20.38
CA ALA A 149 12.94 11.28 21.45
C ALA A 149 14.22 12.13 21.44
N PRO A 150 14.13 13.45 21.66
CA PRO A 150 15.33 14.27 21.82
C PRO A 150 16.24 13.56 22.82
N ALA A 151 17.49 13.31 22.44
CA ALA A 151 18.48 12.80 23.38
C ALA A 151 18.41 13.71 24.62
N ALA A 152 18.20 13.11 25.80
CA ALA A 152 18.11 13.85 27.04
C ALA A 152 19.27 14.86 27.09
N PRO A 153 19.03 16.13 27.46
CA PRO A 153 20.10 17.11 27.57
C PRO A 153 21.25 16.49 28.36
N SER A 154 22.43 16.37 27.73
CA SER A 154 23.61 15.89 28.43
C SER A 154 23.79 16.73 29.69
N PRO A 155 23.90 16.13 30.88
CA PRO A 155 23.99 16.87 32.15
C PRO A 155 25.25 17.74 32.25
N TYR A 156 26.20 17.59 31.32
CA TYR A 156 27.34 18.48 31.17
C TYR A 156 27.14 19.37 29.95
N GLY A 157 26.69 20.60 30.22
CA GLY A 157 26.60 21.66 29.23
C GLY A 157 27.97 21.94 28.61
N ALA A 158 28.09 21.74 27.30
CA ALA A 158 29.16 22.36 26.53
C ALA A 158 28.80 23.83 26.32
N GLN A 159 29.01 24.65 27.35
CA GLN A 159 29.24 26.07 27.19
C GLN A 159 30.63 26.26 26.57
N SER A 160 30.68 26.86 25.38
CA SER A 160 31.55 28.03 25.16
C SER A 160 31.16 28.75 23.86
N PRO A 161 30.37 29.83 23.95
CA PRO A 161 30.29 30.86 22.92
C PRO A 161 31.33 31.93 23.24
N TYR A 162 32.55 31.80 22.71
CA TYR A 162 33.50 32.90 22.67
C TYR A 162 33.80 33.26 21.22
N GLY A 163 32.98 34.16 20.70
CA GLY A 163 33.43 35.09 19.68
C GLY A 163 34.42 36.06 20.31
N ALA A 164 35.60 36.18 19.71
CA ALA A 164 36.43 37.37 19.81
C ALA A 164 37.03 37.59 18.42
N GLN A 165 36.31 38.38 17.62
CA GLN A 165 36.90 39.13 16.52
C GLN A 165 38.00 40.01 17.11
N ALA A 166 39.25 39.77 16.73
CA ALA A 166 40.34 40.68 17.03
C ALA A 166 40.28 41.89 16.08
N PRO A 167 40.36 43.14 16.57
CA PRO A 167 40.52 44.32 15.73
C PRO A 167 41.99 44.54 15.34
N GLN A 168 42.19 44.83 14.05
CA GLN A 168 43.41 45.28 13.33
C GLN A 168 44.00 46.57 13.94
N PRO A 169 45.34 46.83 14.02
CA PRO A 169 46.10 47.44 12.91
C PRO A 169 47.65 47.26 12.87
N GLY A 170 48.28 47.53 11.72
CA GLY A 170 49.74 47.75 11.56
C GLY A 170 50.41 46.89 10.50
#